data_AF-A0A7S3L7S5-F1
#
_entry.id   AF-A0A7S3L7S5-F1
#
_cell.length_a   1.000
_cell.length_b   1.000
_cell.length_c   1.000
_cell.angle_alpha   90.00
_cell.angle_beta   90.00
_cell.angle_gamma   90.00
#
_symmetry.space_group_name_H-M   'P 1'
#
loop_
_entity.id
_entity.type
_entity.pdbx_description
1 polymer ?
#
loop_
_entity_poly.entity_id
_entity_poly.type
_entity_poly.pdbx_seq_one_letter_code
_entity_poly.pdbx_strand_id
1 'polypeptide(L)'
;QRRMPLILQEILAYDADIVCLQEVDRSVYHGLFEPTMRHLGYDGYFSGKNSEGNQEGCCMFWLSQRFESVSENQRETHSLNELMPSPEKCSTENGGNEGWQSARTIANLLRDRPDLDSVLRQTLG
;
A
#
# COMPACT_ATOMS: atom_id res chain seq x y z
N GLN A 1 8.73 -26.89 -12.22
CA GLN A 1 9.45 -26.38 -11.03
C GLN A 1 8.47 -25.60 -10.16
N ARG A 2 8.50 -25.76 -8.84
CA ARG A 2 7.67 -24.96 -7.92
C ARG A 2 8.37 -23.62 -7.69
N ARG A 3 7.72 -22.49 -8.01
CA ARG A 3 8.30 -21.13 -7.90
C ARG A 3 8.40 -20.62 -6.46
N MET A 4 7.48 -21.04 -5.59
CA MET A 4 7.37 -20.52 -4.24
C MET A 4 8.62 -20.63 -3.35
N PRO A 5 9.36 -21.76 -3.35
CA PRO A 5 10.59 -21.86 -2.55
C PRO A 5 11.66 -20.85 -2.96
N LEU A 6 11.78 -20.55 -4.26
CA LEU A 6 12.75 -19.59 -4.78
C LEU A 6 12.37 -18.16 -4.39
N ILE A 7 11.09 -17.81 -4.51
CA ILE A 7 10.57 -16.49 -4.12
C ILE A 7 10.79 -16.25 -2.64
N LEU A 8 10.47 -17.24 -1.80
CA LEU A 8 10.67 -17.13 -0.35
C LEU A 8 12.15 -16.97 -0.02
N GLN A 9 13.02 -17.80 -0.61
CA GLN A 9 14.47 -17.69 -0.38
C GLN A 9 15.01 -16.31 -0.78
N GLU A 10 14.55 -15.75 -1.89
CA GLU A 10 14.93 -14.41 -2.34
C GLU A 10 14.46 -13.33 -1.36
N ILE A 11 13.20 -13.36 -0.92
CA ILE A 11 12.68 -12.41 0.08
C ILE A 11 13.52 -12.45 1.36
N LEU A 12 13.81 -13.66 1.86
CA LEU A 12 14.58 -13.84 3.10
C LEU A 12 16.04 -13.43 2.97
N ALA A 13 16.63 -13.53 1.78
CA ALA A 13 18.01 -13.12 1.55
C ALA A 13 18.23 -11.61 1.68
N TYR A 14 17.18 -10.80 1.54
CA TYR A 14 17.28 -9.35 1.70
C TYR A 14 17.37 -8.88 3.16
N ASP A 15 16.93 -9.70 4.12
CA ASP A 15 16.87 -9.34 5.55
C ASP A 15 16.26 -7.94 5.80
N ALA A 16 15.18 -7.64 5.07
CA ALA A 16 14.59 -6.30 5.04
C ALA A 16 13.65 -6.08 6.23
N ASP A 17 13.77 -4.93 6.92
CA ASP A 17 12.89 -4.64 8.06
C ASP A 17 11.40 -4.54 7.69
N ILE A 18 11.12 -4.18 6.44
CA ILE A 18 9.79 -4.05 5.85
C ILE A 18 9.80 -4.75 4.49
N VAL A 19 8.80 -5.60 4.25
CA VAL A 19 8.60 -6.31 2.99
C VAL A 19 7.20 -6.03 2.46
N CYS A 20 7.08 -5.60 1.21
CA CYS A 20 5.80 -5.39 0.52
C CYS A 20 5.71 -6.28 -0.72
N LEU A 21 4.65 -7.09 -0.83
CA LEU A 21 4.43 -8.02 -1.94
C LEU A 21 3.09 -7.75 -2.62
N GLN A 22 3.04 -7.98 -3.94
CA GLN A 22 1.85 -7.83 -4.79
C GLN A 22 1.53 -9.17 -5.45
N GLU A 23 0.29 -9.32 -5.95
CA GLU A 23 -0.20 -10.57 -6.58
C GLU A 23 -0.10 -11.78 -5.65
N VAL A 24 -0.35 -11.56 -4.35
CA VAL A 24 -0.27 -12.61 -3.34
C VAL A 24 -1.62 -13.29 -3.20
N ASP A 25 -1.69 -14.56 -3.56
CA ASP A 25 -2.88 -15.38 -3.28
C ASP A 25 -3.15 -15.49 -1.78
N ARG A 26 -4.40 -15.32 -1.36
CA ARG A 26 -4.83 -15.43 0.04
C ARG A 26 -4.42 -16.76 0.70
N SER A 27 -4.51 -17.87 -0.04
CA SER A 27 -4.10 -19.19 0.44
C SER A 27 -2.60 -19.29 0.67
N VAL A 28 -1.80 -18.62 -0.16
CA VAL A 28 -0.34 -18.56 -0.04
C VAL A 28 0.06 -17.66 1.12
N TYR A 29 -0.61 -16.52 1.32
CA TYR A 29 -0.39 -15.66 2.48
C TYR A 29 -0.59 -16.44 3.79
N HIS A 30 -1.78 -17.00 4.02
CA HIS A 30 -2.08 -17.68 5.28
C HIS A 30 -1.38 -19.04 5.45
N GLY A 31 -1.13 -19.75 4.35
CA GLY A 31 -0.55 -21.09 4.38
C GLY A 31 0.98 -21.12 4.40
N LEU A 32 1.65 -20.07 3.91
CA LEU A 32 3.10 -20.04 3.77
C LEU A 32 3.70 -18.76 4.35
N PHE A 33 3.38 -17.59 3.80
CA PHE A 33 4.10 -16.37 4.15
C PHE A 33 3.89 -15.97 5.60
N GLU A 34 2.65 -15.90 6.08
CA GLU A 34 2.33 -15.50 7.45
C GLU A 34 3.04 -16.38 8.49
N PRO A 35 2.92 -17.73 8.49
CA PRO A 35 3.61 -18.54 9.48
C PRO A 35 5.14 -18.48 9.35
N THR A 36 5.69 -18.42 8.13
CA THR A 36 7.15 -18.34 7.94
C THR A 36 7.71 -17.00 8.42
N MET A 37 7.11 -15.89 8.03
CA MET A 37 7.57 -14.55 8.42
C MET A 37 7.39 -14.34 9.93
N ARG A 38 6.28 -14.82 10.52
CA ARG A 38 6.07 -14.76 11.97
C ARG A 38 7.12 -15.55 12.76
N HIS A 39 7.55 -16.71 12.26
CA HIS A 39 8.64 -17.47 12.88
C HIS A 39 9.97 -16.68 12.91
N LEU A 40 10.15 -15.77 11.97
CA LEU A 40 11.33 -14.90 11.86
C LEU A 40 11.18 -13.56 12.60
N GLY A 41 10.09 -13.36 13.35
CA GLY A 41 9.87 -12.16 14.16
C GLY A 41 9.20 -11.00 13.41
N TYR A 42 8.54 -11.28 12.28
CA TYR A 42 7.73 -10.31 11.57
C TYR A 42 6.25 -10.42 11.97
N ASP A 43 5.59 -9.27 12.07
CA ASP A 43 4.15 -9.18 11.92
C ASP A 43 3.79 -8.90 10.47
N GLY A 44 2.52 -9.08 10.11
CA GLY A 44 2.08 -8.84 8.75
C GLY A 44 0.59 -8.58 8.60
N TYR A 45 0.26 -7.99 7.46
CA TYR A 45 -1.10 -7.68 7.05
C TYR A 45 -1.30 -8.04 5.57
N PHE A 46 -2.46 -8.60 5.26
CA PHE A 46 -2.89 -8.91 3.90
C PHE A 46 -4.14 -8.10 3.55
N SER A 47 -4.12 -7.49 2.37
CA SER A 47 -5.26 -6.80 1.78
C SER A 47 -5.62 -7.49 0.46
N GLY A 48 -6.76 -8.19 0.45
CA GLY A 48 -7.28 -8.85 -0.75
C GLY A 48 -8.06 -7.89 -1.65
N LYS A 49 -8.10 -8.19 -2.95
CA LYS A 49 -9.03 -7.50 -3.86
C LYS A 49 -10.48 -7.85 -3.48
N ASN A 50 -11.38 -6.86 -3.49
CA ASN A 50 -12.81 -7.04 -3.17
C ASN A 50 -13.64 -7.64 -4.33
N SER A 51 -13.01 -8.26 -5.32
CA SER A 51 -13.68 -8.82 -6.51
C SER A 51 -14.04 -10.27 -6.32
N GLU A 52 -15.29 -10.65 -6.58
CA GLU A 52 -15.73 -12.05 -6.59
C GLU A 52 -14.86 -12.89 -7.53
N GLY A 53 -14.26 -13.96 -6.99
CA GLY A 53 -13.46 -14.93 -7.75
C GLY A 53 -11.95 -14.66 -7.78
N ASN A 54 -11.48 -13.44 -7.44
CA ASN A 54 -10.05 -13.17 -7.35
C ASN A 54 -9.59 -13.17 -5.89
N GLN A 55 -8.72 -14.11 -5.52
CA GLN A 55 -8.21 -14.26 -4.16
C GLN A 55 -6.83 -13.62 -3.97
N GLU A 56 -6.30 -12.94 -5.00
CA GLU A 56 -5.02 -12.26 -4.91
C GLU A 56 -5.15 -10.86 -4.27
N GLY A 57 -4.06 -10.41 -3.69
CA GLY A 57 -3.98 -9.12 -3.04
C GLY A 57 -2.54 -8.65 -2.89
N CYS A 58 -2.33 -7.76 -1.93
CA CYS A 58 -1.00 -7.38 -1.48
C CYS A 58 -0.83 -7.75 0.00
N CYS A 59 0.41 -7.95 0.42
CA CYS A 59 0.73 -8.04 1.83
C CYS A 59 1.95 -7.20 2.18
N MET A 60 2.01 -6.85 3.46
CA MET A 60 3.12 -6.16 4.08
C MET A 60 3.55 -6.93 5.31
N PHE A 61 4.86 -7.08 5.50
CA PHE A 61 5.47 -7.59 6.72
C PHE A 61 6.42 -6.55 7.31
N TRP A 62 6.52 -6.50 8.64
CA TRP A 62 7.44 -5.62 9.35
C TRP A 62 8.02 -6.32 10.58
N LEU A 63 9.30 -6.09 10.87
CA LEU A 63 9.95 -6.63 12.06
C LEU A 63 9.33 -6.06 13.34
N SER A 64 8.72 -6.93 14.17
CA SER A 64 8.03 -6.53 15.40
C SER A 64 8.97 -5.92 16.45
N GLN A 65 10.28 -6.18 16.35
CA GLN A 65 11.28 -5.55 17.22
C GLN A 65 11.59 -4.09 16.86
N ARG A 66 11.18 -3.62 15.66
CA ARG A 66 11.45 -2.25 15.17
C ARG A 66 10.18 -1.44 14.93
N PHE A 67 9.12 -2.10 14.51
CA PHE A 67 7.85 -1.46 14.16
C PHE A 67 6.70 -2.17 14.85
N GLU A 68 5.72 -1.38 15.26
CA GLU A 68 4.43 -1.87 15.74
C GLU A 68 3.32 -1.34 14.83
N SER A 69 2.27 -2.14 14.64
CA SER A 69 1.11 -1.65 13.91
C SER A 69 0.31 -0.69 14.78
N VAL A 70 -0.18 0.40 14.20
CA VAL A 70 -1.21 1.22 14.85
C VAL A 70 -2.45 0.39 15.15
N SER A 71 -3.15 0.76 16.21
CA SER A 71 -4.38 0.09 16.64
C SER A 71 -5.43 0.13 15.53
N GLU A 72 -6.25 -0.91 15.41
CA GLU A 72 -7.23 -1.02 14.31
C GLU A 72 -8.20 0.17 14.23
N ASN A 73 -8.55 0.75 15.38
CA ASN A 73 -9.40 1.94 15.48
C ASN A 73 -8.74 3.23 14.95
N GLN A 74 -7.42 3.22 14.74
CA GLN A 74 -6.66 4.33 14.17
C GLN A 74 -6.24 4.07 12.72
N ARG A 75 -6.60 2.92 12.16
CA ARG A 75 -6.31 2.60 10.75
C ARG A 75 -7.34 3.28 9.86
N GLU A 76 -6.86 4.15 8.98
CA GLU A 76 -7.68 4.77 7.95
C GLU A 76 -7.31 4.17 6.59
N THR A 77 -8.33 3.74 5.84
CA THR A 77 -8.17 3.35 4.44
C THR A 77 -8.58 4.54 3.60
N HIS A 78 -7.68 5.03 2.77
CA HIS A 78 -7.98 6.08 1.82
C HIS A 78 -8.02 5.50 0.41
N SER A 79 -9.11 5.77 -0.32
CA SER A 79 -9.11 5.52 -1.76
C SER A 79 -8.08 6.43 -2.42
N LEU A 80 -7.57 6.04 -3.60
CA LEU A 80 -6.67 6.92 -4.32
C LEU A 80 -7.36 8.26 -4.65
N ASN A 81 -8.67 8.24 -4.90
CA ASN A 81 -9.49 9.43 -5.09
C ASN A 81 -9.53 10.36 -3.86
N GLU A 82 -9.55 9.81 -2.64
CA GLU A 82 -9.49 10.60 -1.40
C GLU A 82 -8.10 11.20 -1.15
N LEU A 83 -7.05 10.52 -1.62
CA LEU A 83 -5.67 11.01 -1.56
C LEU A 83 -5.37 12.05 -2.66
N MET A 84 -6.18 12.11 -3.72
CA MET A 84 -5.99 13.10 -4.78
C MET A 84 -6.27 14.50 -4.24
N PRO A 85 -5.30 15.42 -4.33
CA PRO A 85 -5.48 16.77 -3.82
C PRO A 85 -6.59 17.48 -4.59
N SER A 86 -7.60 17.97 -3.88
CA SER A 86 -8.61 18.83 -4.50
C SER A 86 -7.92 20.09 -5.03
N PRO A 87 -8.17 20.50 -6.28
CA PRO A 87 -7.58 21.71 -6.87
C PRO A 87 -7.77 22.96 -6.01
N GLU A 88 -8.86 22.97 -5.23
CA GLU A 88 -9.35 24.06 -4.39
C GLU A 88 -8.68 24.11 -3.00
N LYS A 89 -8.25 22.97 -2.46
CA LYS A 89 -7.65 22.87 -1.10
C LYS A 89 -6.14 23.15 -1.07
N CYS A 90 -5.46 23.16 -2.22
CA CYS A 90 -4.00 23.41 -2.29
C CYS A 90 -3.62 24.89 -2.40
N SER A 91 -4.60 25.79 -2.37
CA SER A 91 -4.40 27.24 -2.34
C SER A 91 -4.88 27.76 -1.00
N THR A 92 -3.99 28.45 -0.25
CA THR A 92 -4.21 29.13 1.05
C THR A 92 -4.14 28.18 2.27
N GLU A 93 -3.35 28.34 3.35
CA GLU A 93 -2.38 29.34 3.85
C GLU A 93 -1.37 28.69 4.83
N ASN A 94 -0.23 29.36 5.04
CA ASN A 94 0.56 29.47 6.28
C ASN A 94 0.47 28.35 7.33
N GLY A 95 1.43 27.42 7.31
CA GLY A 95 1.76 26.59 8.47
C GLY A 95 2.50 25.32 8.10
N GLY A 96 3.78 25.23 8.47
CA GLY A 96 4.55 23.98 8.43
C GLY A 96 5.03 23.58 7.03
N ASN A 97 6.28 23.93 6.73
CA ASN A 97 7.00 23.54 5.52
C ASN A 97 7.33 22.04 5.55
N GLU A 98 6.37 21.15 5.23
CA GLU A 98 6.61 19.70 5.04
C GLU A 98 5.48 18.99 4.25
N GLY A 99 4.67 19.73 3.50
CA GLY A 99 3.63 19.13 2.64
C GLY A 99 4.24 18.34 1.48
N TRP A 100 3.70 17.15 1.20
CA TRP A 100 4.10 16.27 0.09
C TRP A 100 4.19 17.05 -1.22
N GLN A 101 5.42 17.38 -1.65
CA GLN A 101 5.65 18.19 -2.86
C GLN A 101 4.99 17.55 -4.10
N SER A 102 5.03 16.21 -4.17
CA SER A 102 4.36 15.44 -5.21
C SER A 102 2.85 15.67 -5.25
N ALA A 103 2.19 15.82 -4.10
CA ALA A 103 0.75 16.12 -4.06
C ALA A 103 0.48 17.49 -4.68
N ARG A 104 1.28 18.51 -4.36
CA ARG A 104 1.12 19.84 -4.97
C ARG A 104 1.35 19.83 -6.48
N THR A 105 2.33 19.05 -6.95
CA THR A 105 2.60 18.87 -8.39
C THR A 105 1.42 18.19 -9.08
N ILE A 106 0.85 17.12 -8.49
CA ILE A 106 -0.34 16.45 -9.00
C ILE A 106 -1.53 17.42 -9.03
N ALA A 107 -1.75 18.20 -7.97
CA ALA A 107 -2.83 19.18 -7.90
C ALA A 107 -2.76 20.21 -9.03
N ASN A 108 -1.56 20.74 -9.30
CA ASN A 108 -1.34 21.69 -10.39
C ASN A 108 -1.55 21.02 -11.76
N LEU A 109 -1.03 19.80 -11.96
CA LEU A 109 -1.23 19.05 -13.20
C LEU A 109 -2.72 18.81 -13.48
N LEU A 110 -3.49 18.40 -12.49
CA LEU A 110 -4.93 18.14 -12.63
C LEU A 110 -5.72 19.43 -12.89
N ARG A 111 -5.28 20.56 -12.32
CA ARG A 111 -5.85 21.89 -12.61
C ARG A 111 -5.61 22.31 -14.05
N ASP A 112 -4.38 22.12 -14.55
CA ASP A 112 -4.00 22.51 -15.91
C ASP A 112 -4.55 21.53 -16.98
N ARG A 113 -4.92 20.31 -16.56
CA ARG A 113 -5.46 19.24 -17.41
C ARG A 113 -6.77 18.68 -16.85
N PRO A 114 -7.90 19.40 -17.02
CA PRO A 114 -9.21 18.94 -16.54
C PRO A 114 -9.68 17.65 -17.23
N ASP A 115 -9.20 17.39 -18.45
CA ASP A 115 -9.43 16.13 -19.15
C ASP A 115 -8.80 14.93 -18.42
N LEU A 116 -7.59 15.12 -17.87
CA LEU A 116 -6.90 14.09 -17.09
C LEU A 116 -7.57 13.88 -15.73
N ASP A 117 -8.01 14.94 -15.07
CA ASP A 117 -8.78 14.86 -13.81
C ASP A 117 -10.07 14.06 -14.00
N SER A 118 -10.83 14.32 -15.07
CA SER A 118 -12.03 13.56 -15.40
C SER A 118 -11.76 12.06 -15.59
N VAL A 119 -10.71 11.71 -16.33
CA VAL A 119 -10.34 10.30 -16.59
C VAL A 119 -9.90 9.61 -15.29
N LEU A 120 -9.06 10.26 -14.49
CA LEU A 120 -8.57 9.72 -13.23
C LEU A 120 -9.72 9.48 -12.26
N ARG A 121 -10.61 10.45 -12.06
CA ARG A 121 -11.77 10.29 -11.17
C ARG A 121 -12.70 9.17 -11.61
N GLN A 122 -12.94 9.03 -12.92
CA GLN A 122 -13.74 7.92 -13.46
C GLN A 122 -13.06 6.55 -13.29
N THR A 123 -11.74 6.50 -13.39
CA THR A 123 -10.98 5.23 -13.37
C THR A 123 -10.69 4.77 -11.95
N LEU A 124 -10.48 5.71 -11.02
CA LEU A 124 -9.97 5.42 -9.68
C LEU A 124 -11.04 5.19 -8.62
N GLY A 125 -12.33 5.36 -8.94
CA GLY A 125 -13.46 4.96 -8.09
C GLY A 125 -13.64 5.84 -6.85
#